data_AF-A8ZX95-F1
#
_entry.id   AF-A8ZX95-F1
#
_cell.length_a   1.000
_cell.length_b   1.000
_cell.length_c   1.000
_cell.angle_alpha   90.00
_cell.angle_beta   90.00
_cell.angle_gamma   90.00
#
_symmetry.space_group_name_H-M   'P 1'
#
loop_
_entity.id
_entity.type
_entity.pdbx_description
1 polymer ?
#
loop_
_entity_poly.entity_id
_entity_poly.type
_entity_poly.pdbx_seq_one_letter_code
_entity_poly.pdbx_strand_id
1 'polypeptide(L)'
;MADMDQETANKMVIEALQKKQKTKSKFYFSDLQDILGLKPREAKKFVNKMVEAQILEFWSSGSTTMYGLKGTGKQAGAEHED
;
A
#
# COMPACT_ATOMS: atom_id res chain seq x y z
N MET A 1 -20.69 11.39 -12.39
CA MET A 1 -20.14 11.12 -11.05
C MET A 1 -18.63 11.23 -11.16
N ALA A 2 -17.99 11.96 -10.25
CA ALA A 2 -16.54 11.91 -10.10
C ALA A 2 -16.19 10.64 -9.31
N ASP A 3 -16.32 9.49 -9.96
CA ASP A 3 -15.73 8.25 -9.45
C ASP A 3 -14.21 8.45 -9.52
N MET A 4 -13.56 8.40 -8.37
CA MET A 4 -12.09 8.42 -8.32
C MET A 4 -11.59 7.21 -9.11
N ASP A 5 -11.03 7.45 -10.29
CA ASP A 5 -10.54 6.39 -11.16
C ASP A 5 -9.52 5.52 -10.41
N GLN A 6 -9.62 4.20 -10.62
CA GLN A 6 -8.69 3.22 -10.08
C GLN A 6 -7.25 3.63 -10.30
N GLU A 7 -6.95 4.19 -11.47
CA GLU A 7 -5.62 4.65 -11.83
C GLU A 7 -5.14 5.82 -10.96
N THR A 8 -6.02 6.77 -10.65
CA THR A 8 -5.75 7.91 -9.77
C THR A 8 -5.52 7.43 -8.34
N ALA A 9 -6.40 6.56 -7.83
CA ALA A 9 -6.24 5.96 -6.50
C ALA A 9 -4.93 5.18 -6.38
N ASN A 10 -4.58 4.39 -7.39
CA ASN A 10 -3.33 3.65 -7.43
C ASN A 10 -2.12 4.60 -7.44
N LYS A 11 -2.11 5.63 -8.29
CA LYS A 11 -1.03 6.63 -8.35
C LYS A 11 -0.84 7.33 -7.01
N MET A 12 -1.92 7.80 -6.39
CA MET A 12 -1.87 8.45 -5.08
C MET A 12 -1.26 7.53 -4.01
N VAL A 13 -1.69 6.27 -3.97
CA VAL A 13 -1.17 5.28 -3.03
C VAL A 13 0.31 4.98 -3.32
N ILE A 14 0.69 4.75 -4.57
CA ILE A 14 2.07 4.50 -4.98
C ILE A 14 2.96 5.70 -4.63
N GLU A 15 2.56 6.93 -4.93
CA GLU A 15 3.32 8.13 -4.62
C GLU A 15 3.46 8.35 -3.11
N ALA A 16 2.38 8.16 -2.35
CA ALA A 16 2.40 8.26 -0.90
C ALA A 16 3.32 7.19 -0.28
N LEU A 17 3.23 5.96 -0.77
CA LEU A 17 4.08 4.85 -0.38
C LEU A 17 5.54 5.11 -0.78
N GLN A 18 5.84 5.58 -1.99
CA GLN A 18 7.19 5.93 -2.43
C GLN A 18 7.81 7.05 -1.59
N LYS A 19 7.04 8.09 -1.25
CA LYS A 19 7.51 9.14 -0.35
C LYS A 19 7.85 8.60 1.04
N LYS A 20 7.02 7.70 1.58
CA LYS A 20 7.22 7.11 2.91
C LYS A 20 8.14 5.87 2.90
N GLN A 21 8.45 5.30 1.74
CA GLN A 21 9.30 4.12 1.54
C GLN A 21 10.70 4.33 2.10
N LYS A 22 11.21 5.58 2.06
CA LYS A 22 12.49 5.95 2.66
C LYS A 22 12.54 5.72 4.18
N THR A 23 11.41 5.56 4.84
CA THR A 23 11.31 5.42 6.29
C THR A 23 10.65 4.11 6.70
N LYS A 24 9.66 3.61 5.94
CA LYS A 24 8.90 2.40 6.25
C LYS A 24 8.50 1.70 4.95
N SER A 25 8.76 0.39 4.86
CA SER A 25 8.30 -0.46 3.73
C SER A 25 6.90 -1.06 3.95
N LYS A 26 6.28 -0.79 5.10
CA LYS A 26 5.04 -1.41 5.61
C LYS A 26 4.06 -0.33 6.10
N PHE A 27 2.81 -0.35 5.63
CA PHE A 27 1.76 0.60 6.01
C PHE A 27 0.50 -0.13 6.43
N TYR A 28 -0.24 0.40 7.39
CA TYR A 28 -1.51 -0.20 7.77
C TYR A 28 -2.59 0.11 6.73
N PHE A 29 -3.63 -0.72 6.68
CA PHE A 29 -4.83 -0.40 5.89
C PHE A 29 -5.38 0.99 6.24
N SER A 30 -5.32 1.39 7.52
CA SER A 30 -5.80 2.70 7.95
C SER A 30 -5.05 3.83 7.26
N ASP A 31 -3.70 3.77 7.19
CA ASP A 31 -2.92 4.80 6.51
C ASP A 31 -3.32 4.92 5.03
N LEU A 32 -3.55 3.79 4.36
CA LEU A 32 -3.99 3.77 2.96
C LEU A 32 -5.39 4.36 2.78
N GLN A 33 -6.31 4.04 3.71
CA GLN A 33 -7.65 4.61 3.71
C GLN A 33 -7.59 6.13 3.87
N ASP A 34 -6.72 6.62 4.77
CA ASP A 34 -6.53 8.04 5.06
C ASP A 34 -5.88 8.77 3.88
N ILE A 35 -4.90 8.14 3.20
CA ILE A 35 -4.27 8.65 1.97
C ILE A 35 -5.29 8.78 0.84
N LEU A 36 -6.13 7.77 0.68
CA LEU A 36 -7.16 7.76 -0.35
C LEU A 36 -8.30 8.75 0.00
N GLY A 37 -8.51 9.04 1.29
CA GLY A 37 -9.63 9.87 1.74
C GLY A 37 -10.99 9.23 1.42
N LEU A 38 -11.01 7.92 1.17
CA LEU A 38 -12.19 7.18 0.73
C LEU A 38 -12.76 6.36 1.89
N LYS A 39 -14.04 5.97 1.74
CA LYS A 39 -14.64 5.03 2.68
C LYS A 39 -13.84 3.72 2.71
N PRO A 40 -13.74 3.04 3.86
CA PRO A 40 -12.99 1.78 3.98
C PRO A 40 -13.44 0.70 2.99
N ARG A 41 -14.71 0.71 2.57
CA ARG A 41 -15.23 -0.20 1.54
C ARG A 41 -14.62 0.05 0.16
N GLU A 42 -14.41 1.31 -0.20
CA GLU A 42 -13.84 1.72 -1.48
C GLU A 42 -12.33 1.52 -1.46
N ALA A 43 -11.65 2.03 -0.42
CA ALA A 43 -10.21 1.81 -0.23
C ALA A 43 -9.84 0.33 -0.29
N LYS A 44 -10.64 -0.56 0.35
CA LYS A 44 -10.40 -2.00 0.31
C LYS A 44 -10.51 -2.58 -1.10
N LYS A 45 -11.45 -2.10 -1.93
CA LYS A 45 -11.54 -2.53 -3.34
C LYS A 45 -10.30 -2.09 -4.14
N PHE A 46 -9.85 -0.85 -3.96
CA PHE A 46 -8.65 -0.35 -4.64
C PHE A 46 -7.41 -1.12 -4.23
N VAL A 47 -7.23 -1.30 -2.92
CA VAL A 47 -6.09 -2.01 -2.34
C VAL A 47 -6.07 -3.50 -2.74
N ASN A 48 -7.20 -4.21 -2.70
CA ASN A 48 -7.24 -5.60 -3.16
C ASN A 48 -6.84 -5.72 -4.64
N LYS A 49 -7.36 -4.86 -5.51
CA LYS A 49 -6.98 -4.85 -6.93
C LYS A 49 -5.49 -4.57 -7.12
N MET A 50 -4.90 -3.69 -6.30
CA MET A 50 -3.46 -3.44 -6.34
C MET A 50 -2.64 -4.64 -5.87
N VAL A 51 -3.13 -5.40 -4.89
CA VAL A 51 -2.51 -6.66 -4.46
C VAL A 51 -2.63 -7.73 -5.55
N GLU A 52 -3.79 -7.86 -6.18
CA GLU A 52 -4.02 -8.77 -7.32
C GLU A 52 -3.13 -8.42 -8.52
N ALA A 53 -3.01 -7.13 -8.84
CA ALA A 53 -2.11 -6.63 -9.88
C ALA A 53 -0.62 -6.71 -9.50
N GLN A 54 -0.30 -7.27 -8.33
CA GLN A 54 1.06 -7.40 -7.79
C GLN A 54 1.80 -6.05 -7.67
N ILE A 55 1.06 -4.95 -7.53
CA ILE A 55 1.60 -3.61 -7.28
C ILE A 55 1.87 -3.43 -5.78
N LEU A 56 0.97 -3.95 -4.95
CA LEU A 56 1.12 -3.97 -3.49
C LEU A 56 1.34 -5.39 -2.99
N GLU A 57 2.10 -5.50 -1.90
CA GLU A 57 2.29 -6.73 -1.15
C GLU A 57 1.43 -6.68 0.11
N PHE A 58 0.55 -7.67 0.25
CA PHE A 58 -0.28 -7.85 1.43
C PHE A 58 0.49 -8.59 2.52
N TRP A 59 0.50 -8.03 3.72
CA TRP A 59 1.05 -8.65 4.90
C TRP A 59 0.02 -8.70 6.02
N SER A 60 -0.22 -9.89 6.56
CA SER A 60 -1.03 -10.07 7.76
C SER A 60 -0.14 -9.98 8.99
N SER A 61 -0.31 -8.96 9.81
CA SER A 61 0.40 -8.80 11.08
C SER A 61 -0.58 -9.00 12.23
N GLY A 62 -0.88 -10.27 12.53
CA GLY A 62 -1.81 -10.64 13.60
C GLY A 62 -3.24 -10.12 13.35
N SER A 63 -3.72 -9.24 14.23
CA SER A 63 -5.07 -8.66 14.18
C SER A 63 -5.25 -7.53 13.16
N THR A 64 -4.19 -7.14 12.44
CA THR A 64 -4.22 -6.05 11.47
C THR A 64 -3.58 -6.44 10.14
N THR A 65 -4.02 -5.75 9.08
CA THR A 65 -3.51 -5.95 7.72
C THR A 65 -2.65 -4.77 7.31
N MET A 66 -1.47 -5.11 6.82
CA MET A 66 -0.45 -4.20 6.33
C MET A 66 -0.28 -4.39 4.83
N TYR A 67 0.14 -3.32 4.18
CA TYR A 67 0.39 -3.27 2.75
C TYR A 67 1.69 -2.52 2.51
N GLY A 68 2.49 -3.02 1.58
CA GLY A 68 3.71 -2.37 1.11
C GLY A 68 3.71 -2.29 -0.41
N LEU A 69 4.58 -1.47 -0.98
CA LEU A 69 4.86 -1.55 -2.41
C LEU A 69 5.59 -2.87 -2.70
N LYS A 70 5.14 -3.59 -3.72
CA LYS A 70 5.80 -4.81 -4.19
C LYS A 70 7.25 -4.50 -4.56
N GLY A 71 8.19 -5.32 -4.08
CA GLY A 71 9.62 -5.16 -4.34
C GLY A 71 10.38 -4.31 -3.31
N THR A 72 9.69 -3.48 -2.52
CA THR A 72 10.32 -2.60 -1.51
C THR A 72 10.51 -3.30 -0.17
N GLY A 73 9.81 -4.41 0.04
CA GLY A 73 10.03 -5.33 1.14
C GLY A 73 11.33 -6.13 1.00
N LYS A 74 11.86 -6.29 -0.22
CA LYS A 74 13.08 -7.08 -0.47
C LYS A 74 14.38 -6.26 -0.38
N GLN A 75 14.32 -4.93 -0.44
CA GLN A 75 15.48 -4.07 -0.22
C GLN A 75 15.69 -3.64 1.25
N ALA A 76 14.72 -3.86 2.15
CA ALA A 76 14.89 -3.54 3.57
C ALA A 76 15.51 -4.68 4.41
N GLY A 77 15.90 -5.79 3.77
CA GLY A 77 16.49 -6.96 4.44
C GLY A 77 17.66 -7.59 3.70
N ALA A 78 18.24 -6.88 2.72
CA ALA A 78 19.49 -7.28 2.10
C ALA A 78 20.52 -6.20 2.43
N GLU A 79 21.10 -6.28 3.64
CA GLU A 79 22.38 -5.69 4.07
C GLU A 79 22.46 -5.70 5.61
N HIS A 80 22.66 -6.88 6.22
CA HIS A 80 23.65 -7.15 7.27
C HIS A 80 23.52 -8.63 7.69
N GLU A 81 24.08 -9.53 6.89
CA GLU A 81 24.72 -10.73 7.43
C GLU A 81 26.23 -10.43 7.39
N ASP A 82 26.79 -10.05 8.54
CA ASP A 82 28.17 -10.33 8.96
C ASP A 82 28.14 -10.62 10.47
#